data_AF-W0ECY1-F1
#
_entry.id   AF-W0ECY1-F1
#
_cell.length_a   1.000
_cell.length_b   1.000
_cell.length_c   1.000
_cell.angle_alpha   90.00
_cell.angle_beta   90.00
_cell.angle_gamma   90.00
#
_symmetry.space_group_name_H-M   'P 1'
#
loop_
_entity.id
_entity.type
_entity.pdbx_description
1 polymer ?
#
loop_
_entity_poly.entity_id
_entity_poly.type
_entity_poly.pdbx_seq_one_letter_code
_entity_poly.pdbx_strand_id
1 'polypeptide(L)'
;MTNRNVRLYIMGFIFIVLIILIDLGYEANGVIASRQQKNIPPLLLNSGLVEVAEAEVEVVFWFGEERSDSASSFLQEQIRSQSGWRWEIHGVEIQAANWTQGLDSKQSLTVSGYRHLNALEEAEIWTWFKTMAKKVELEGGKAYFDERVRAGIDGETYLRRNSFEPKQVAFSGTTSSIAGWQDGFFPEVKAGEDSVNIQLLTRSTSQGAMTVLAVPVLLEEF
;
A
#
# COMPACT_ATOMS: atom_id res chain seq x y z
N MET A 1 -26.32 1.64 64.96
CA MET A 1 -25.35 1.48 63.85
C MET A 1 -26.14 1.15 62.59
N THR A 2 -26.49 2.09 61.72
CA THR A 2 -27.38 1.67 60.60
C THR A 2 -27.31 2.47 59.29
N ASN A 3 -26.97 3.77 59.26
CA ASN A 3 -26.93 4.49 57.96
C ASN A 3 -25.53 4.91 57.50
N ARG A 4 -24.59 5.22 58.41
CA ARG A 4 -23.24 5.67 58.03
C ARG A 4 -22.39 4.53 57.46
N ASN A 5 -22.45 3.36 58.08
CA ASN A 5 -21.68 2.20 57.66
C ASN A 5 -22.20 1.66 56.31
N VAL A 6 -23.53 1.65 56.11
CA VAL A 6 -24.15 1.22 54.85
C VAL A 6 -23.73 2.12 53.68
N ARG A 7 -23.68 3.45 53.87
CA ARG A 7 -23.18 4.38 52.85
C ARG A 7 -21.71 4.14 52.50
N LEU A 8 -20.88 3.81 53.47
CA LEU A 8 -19.47 3.49 53.24
C LEU A 8 -19.29 2.21 52.41
N TYR A 9 -20.08 1.17 52.69
CA TYR A 9 -20.05 -0.06 51.90
C TYR A 9 -20.56 0.16 50.46
N ILE A 10 -21.61 0.97 50.28
CA ILE A 10 -22.13 1.30 48.95
C ILE A 10 -21.08 2.09 48.15
N MET A 11 -20.42 3.08 48.74
CA MET A 11 -19.37 3.84 48.05
C MET A 11 -18.16 2.97 47.70
N GLY A 12 -17.74 2.07 48.61
CA GLY A 12 -16.65 1.13 48.35
C GLY A 12 -16.97 0.17 47.20
N PHE A 13 -18.21 -0.33 47.15
CA PHE A 13 -18.65 -1.20 46.06
C PHE A 13 -18.67 -0.49 44.70
N ILE A 14 -19.18 0.75 44.65
CA ILE A 14 -19.18 1.57 43.42
C ILE A 14 -17.74 1.80 42.92
N PHE A 15 -16.81 2.08 43.84
CA PHE A 15 -15.41 2.33 43.48
C PHE A 15 -14.73 1.09 42.88
N ILE A 16 -15.00 -0.10 43.45
CA ILE A 16 -14.48 -1.37 42.93
C ILE A 16 -15.06 -1.68 41.55
N VAL A 17 -16.37 -1.47 41.36
CA VAL A 17 -17.02 -1.65 40.06
C VAL A 17 -16.41 -0.70 39.01
N LEU A 18 -16.09 0.53 39.40
CA LEU A 18 -15.48 1.51 38.49
C LEU A 18 -14.08 1.07 38.03
N ILE A 19 -13.26 0.53 38.94
CA ILE A 19 -11.92 0.00 38.62
C ILE A 19 -12.03 -1.18 37.65
N ILE A 20 -12.93 -2.13 37.93
CA ILE A 20 -13.16 -3.30 37.08
C ILE A 20 -13.62 -2.88 35.68
N LEU A 21 -14.51 -1.88 35.57
CA LEU A 21 -14.97 -1.35 34.28
C LEU A 21 -13.86 -0.64 33.51
N ILE A 22 -12.93 0.04 34.19
CA ILE A 22 -11.76 0.66 33.55
C ILE A 22 -10.83 -0.42 32.99
N ASP A 23 -10.50 -1.45 33.78
CA ASP A 23 -9.61 -2.55 33.34
C ASP A 23 -10.20 -3.35 32.17
N LEU A 24 -11.51 -3.67 32.22
CA LEU A 24 -12.22 -4.29 31.10
C LEU A 24 -12.22 -3.40 29.83
N GLY A 25 -12.29 -2.07 30.01
CA GLY A 25 -12.18 -1.12 28.91
C GLY A 25 -10.79 -1.09 28.25
N TYR A 26 -9.72 -1.25 29.04
CA TYR A 26 -8.36 -1.31 28.52
C TYR A 26 -8.09 -2.58 27.71
N GLU A 27 -8.55 -3.74 28.19
CA GLU A 27 -8.39 -5.01 27.44
C GLU A 27 -9.25 -5.03 26.16
N ALA A 28 -10.47 -4.48 26.21
CA ALA A 28 -11.33 -4.38 25.02
C ALA A 28 -10.70 -3.52 23.91
N ASN A 29 -10.02 -2.41 24.27
CA ASN A 29 -9.34 -1.56 23.31
C ASN A 29 -8.12 -2.25 22.65
N GLY A 30 -7.38 -3.09 23.38
CA GLY A 30 -6.26 -3.86 22.83
C GLY A 30 -6.71 -4.92 21.80
N VAL A 31 -7.83 -5.60 22.06
CA VAL A 31 -8.38 -6.62 21.16
C VAL A 31 -9.08 -6.00 19.93
N ILE A 32 -9.72 -4.83 20.09
CA ILE A 32 -10.33 -4.10 18.97
C ILE A 32 -9.25 -3.50 18.05
N ALA A 33 -8.16 -2.95 18.60
CA ALA A 33 -7.03 -2.45 17.81
C ALA A 33 -6.41 -3.55 16.91
N SER A 34 -6.28 -4.78 17.42
CA SER A 34 -5.75 -5.91 16.63
C SER A 34 -6.70 -6.42 15.53
N ARG A 35 -8.02 -6.20 15.66
CA ARG A 35 -9.00 -6.62 14.64
C ARG A 35 -9.23 -5.56 13.57
N GLN A 36 -9.06 -4.28 13.89
CA GLN A 36 -9.19 -3.17 12.92
C GLN A 36 -8.00 -3.07 11.97
N GLN A 37 -6.82 -3.55 12.36
CA GLN A 37 -5.62 -3.57 11.51
C GLN A 37 -5.72 -4.51 10.30
N LYS A 38 -6.72 -5.41 10.27
CA LYS A 38 -6.85 -6.42 9.22
C LYS A 38 -7.34 -5.87 7.85
N ASN A 39 -7.84 -4.64 7.82
CA ASN A 39 -8.41 -4.03 6.60
C ASN A 39 -7.76 -2.71 6.18
N ILE A 40 -6.73 -2.24 6.90
CA ILE A 40 -6.00 -1.03 6.49
C ILE A 40 -5.03 -1.44 5.38
N PRO A 41 -5.06 -0.79 4.19
CA PRO A 41 -4.07 -1.02 3.15
C PRO A 41 -2.66 -0.89 3.74
N PRO A 42 -1.73 -1.81 3.43
CA PRO A 42 -0.33 -1.62 3.79
C PRO A 42 0.29 -0.64 2.79
N LEU A 43 -0.15 0.61 2.89
CA LEU A 43 0.28 1.74 2.10
C LEU A 43 0.80 2.84 3.05
N LEU A 44 1.58 3.78 2.52
CA LEU A 44 2.46 4.66 3.30
C LEU A 44 1.69 5.69 4.11
N LEU A 45 0.67 6.37 3.57
CA LEU A 45 -0.07 7.38 4.35
C LEU A 45 -0.89 6.74 5.47
N ASN A 46 -1.54 5.60 5.19
CA ASN A 46 -2.34 4.86 6.16
C ASN A 46 -1.51 3.98 7.12
N SER A 47 -0.19 3.95 6.98
CA SER A 47 0.71 3.20 7.87
C SER A 47 0.77 3.74 9.31
N GLY A 48 0.38 5.00 9.52
CA GLY A 48 0.55 5.72 10.78
C GLY A 48 2.02 5.96 11.16
N LEU A 49 2.93 5.92 10.19
CA LEU A 49 4.37 6.20 10.35
C LEU A 49 4.79 7.55 9.76
N VAL A 50 3.87 8.25 9.11
CA VAL A 50 4.11 9.56 8.47
C VAL A 50 3.00 10.53 8.81
N GLU A 51 3.33 11.83 8.83
CA GLU A 51 2.38 12.93 9.05
C GLU A 51 2.14 13.76 7.78
N VAL A 52 2.54 13.23 6.61
CA VAL A 52 2.30 13.90 5.32
C VAL A 52 0.83 13.76 4.90
N ALA A 53 0.30 14.79 4.25
CA ALA A 53 -1.11 14.82 3.84
C ALA A 53 -1.37 14.10 2.51
N GLU A 54 -0.33 13.97 1.67
CA GLU A 54 -0.45 13.47 0.31
C GLU A 54 0.70 12.53 -0.05
N ALA A 55 0.41 11.59 -0.93
CA ALA A 55 1.36 10.68 -1.57
C ALA A 55 1.23 10.78 -3.10
N GLU A 56 2.33 10.49 -3.78
CA GLU A 56 2.36 10.33 -5.22
C GLU A 56 2.28 8.84 -5.52
N VAL A 57 1.31 8.43 -6.32
CA VAL A 57 1.14 7.04 -6.75
C VAL A 57 1.40 6.92 -8.24
N GLU A 58 2.12 5.86 -8.59
CA GLU A 58 2.31 5.37 -9.93
C GLU A 58 1.81 3.93 -10.03
N VAL A 59 1.07 3.63 -11.08
CA VAL A 59 0.71 2.26 -11.44
C VAL A 59 1.21 1.95 -12.84
N VAL A 60 1.79 0.77 -13.02
CA VAL A 60 2.31 0.33 -14.30
C VAL A 60 1.67 -0.99 -14.68
N PHE A 61 1.05 -1.04 -15.85
CA PHE A 61 0.57 -2.25 -16.47
C PHE A 61 1.46 -2.59 -17.66
N TRP A 62 2.13 -3.72 -17.58
CA TRP A 62 3.03 -4.21 -18.62
C TRP A 62 2.50 -5.50 -19.23
N PHE A 63 2.51 -5.58 -20.54
CA PHE A 63 2.11 -6.76 -21.31
C PHE A 63 3.23 -7.11 -22.28
N GLY A 64 3.62 -8.38 -22.30
CA GLY A 64 4.55 -8.90 -23.29
C GLY A 64 3.89 -9.06 -24.68
N GLU A 65 4.64 -9.65 -25.61
CA GLU A 65 4.15 -9.96 -26.96
C GLU A 65 3.03 -11.03 -26.94
N GLU A 66 3.03 -11.89 -25.92
CA GLU A 66 2.09 -13.00 -25.72
C GLU A 66 0.71 -12.55 -25.16
N ARG A 67 0.44 -11.25 -25.13
CA ARG A 67 -0.78 -10.72 -24.51
C ARG A 67 -2.04 -11.18 -25.23
N SER A 68 -3.14 -11.26 -24.49
CA SER A 68 -4.46 -11.46 -25.09
C SER A 68 -4.84 -10.30 -26.01
N ASP A 69 -5.56 -10.59 -27.10
CA ASP A 69 -6.11 -9.59 -28.01
C ASP A 69 -7.08 -8.63 -27.29
N SER A 70 -7.73 -9.06 -26.21
CA SER A 70 -8.64 -8.24 -25.41
C SER A 70 -7.95 -7.28 -24.44
N ALA A 71 -6.65 -7.48 -24.13
CA ALA A 71 -5.94 -6.73 -23.10
C ALA A 71 -5.99 -5.21 -23.32
N SER A 72 -5.77 -4.77 -24.56
CA SER A 72 -5.77 -3.34 -24.92
C SER A 72 -7.14 -2.69 -24.76
N SER A 73 -8.21 -3.37 -25.18
CA SER A 73 -9.59 -2.86 -25.07
C SER A 73 -10.05 -2.82 -23.62
N PHE A 74 -9.72 -3.86 -22.84
CA PHE A 74 -9.96 -3.92 -21.41
C PHE A 74 -9.27 -2.76 -20.68
N LEU A 75 -7.97 -2.56 -20.88
CA LEU A 75 -7.24 -1.46 -20.23
C LEU A 75 -7.83 -0.10 -20.58
N GLN A 76 -8.16 0.12 -21.84
CA GLN A 76 -8.74 1.38 -22.29
C GLN A 76 -10.06 1.70 -21.57
N GLU A 77 -10.93 0.71 -21.38
CA GLU A 77 -12.17 0.88 -20.64
C GLU A 77 -11.90 1.23 -19.17
N GLN A 78 -10.98 0.51 -18.53
CA GLN A 78 -10.66 0.76 -17.12
C GLN A 78 -10.01 2.13 -16.93
N ILE A 79 -9.05 2.52 -17.78
CA ILE A 79 -8.35 3.81 -17.74
C ILE A 79 -9.31 4.97 -17.93
N ARG A 80 -10.25 4.88 -18.88
CA ARG A 80 -11.27 5.92 -19.12
C ARG A 80 -12.19 6.14 -17.93
N SER A 81 -12.40 5.12 -17.10
CA SER A 81 -13.23 5.24 -15.90
C SER A 81 -12.54 5.98 -14.74
N GLN A 82 -11.23 6.22 -14.83
CA GLN A 82 -10.42 6.78 -13.75
C GLN A 82 -10.20 8.28 -13.94
N SER A 83 -10.92 9.10 -13.17
CA SER A 83 -10.71 10.55 -13.11
C SER A 83 -9.50 10.93 -12.24
N GLY A 84 -8.86 12.07 -12.52
CA GLY A 84 -7.75 12.59 -11.73
C GLY A 84 -6.39 11.90 -11.97
N TRP A 85 -6.32 10.97 -12.91
CA TRP A 85 -5.08 10.29 -13.30
C TRP A 85 -4.48 10.93 -14.55
N ARG A 86 -3.15 11.02 -14.61
CA ARG A 86 -2.38 11.25 -15.83
C ARG A 86 -1.89 9.92 -16.35
N TRP A 87 -2.19 9.59 -17.60
CA TRP A 87 -1.84 8.30 -18.20
C TRP A 87 -0.80 8.48 -19.30
N GLU A 88 0.10 7.51 -19.42
CA GLU A 88 1.15 7.46 -20.45
C GLU A 88 1.21 6.06 -21.06
N ILE A 89 1.46 5.98 -22.38
CA ILE A 89 1.79 4.74 -23.09
C ILE A 89 3.22 4.87 -23.57
N HIS A 90 4.12 3.96 -23.19
CA HIS A 90 5.52 3.96 -23.64
C HIS A 90 6.21 5.34 -23.50
N GLY A 91 5.92 6.07 -22.41
CA GLY A 91 6.48 7.41 -22.15
C GLY A 91 5.87 8.55 -22.97
N VAL A 92 4.78 8.30 -23.69
CA VAL A 92 3.98 9.33 -24.38
C VAL A 92 2.70 9.57 -23.59
N GLU A 93 2.50 10.80 -23.11
CA GLU A 93 1.27 11.20 -22.41
C GLU A 93 0.04 11.05 -23.33
N ILE A 94 -0.98 10.35 -22.83
CA ILE A 94 -2.22 10.11 -23.56
C ILE A 94 -3.40 10.73 -22.84
N GLN A 95 -4.20 11.49 -23.57
CA GLN A 95 -5.55 11.79 -23.13
C GLN A 95 -6.42 10.55 -23.40
N ALA A 96 -7.26 10.15 -22.44
CA ALA A 96 -8.09 8.94 -22.54
C ALA A 96 -9.02 8.91 -23.80
N ALA A 97 -9.30 10.08 -24.39
CA ALA A 97 -10.04 10.24 -25.63
C ALA A 97 -9.21 9.97 -26.92
N ASN A 98 -7.88 10.08 -26.86
CA ASN A 98 -6.96 10.00 -28.00
C ASN A 98 -6.22 8.65 -28.09
N TRP A 99 -6.71 7.62 -27.40
CA TRP A 99 -6.24 6.24 -27.57
C TRP A 99 -6.71 5.72 -28.94
N THR A 100 -6.01 6.13 -30.00
CA THR A 100 -6.34 5.83 -31.39
C THR A 100 -5.10 5.30 -32.10
N GLN A 101 -5.06 3.98 -32.25
CA GLN A 101 -4.21 3.20 -33.17
C GLN A 101 -2.71 3.17 -32.86
N GLY A 102 -2.13 1.97 -32.99
CA GLY A 102 -0.67 1.79 -32.98
C GLY A 102 -0.12 0.64 -32.15
N LEU A 103 -0.94 -0.33 -31.74
CA LEU A 103 -0.44 -1.56 -31.10
C LEU A 103 -0.61 -2.71 -32.06
N ASP A 104 0.35 -2.83 -32.98
CA ASP A 104 0.54 -4.06 -33.73
C ASP A 104 0.62 -5.21 -32.72
N SER A 105 0.00 -6.35 -33.01
CA SER A 105 -0.24 -7.45 -32.03
C SER A 105 1.04 -8.14 -31.55
N LYS A 106 2.22 -7.67 -31.96
CA LYS A 106 3.54 -8.25 -31.68
C LYS A 106 4.46 -7.39 -30.80
N GLN A 107 4.04 -6.23 -30.33
CA GLN A 107 4.89 -5.39 -29.48
C GLN A 107 4.42 -5.44 -28.04
N SER A 108 5.34 -5.40 -27.08
CA SER A 108 5.00 -5.21 -25.67
C SER A 108 4.19 -3.92 -25.49
N LEU A 109 3.28 -3.88 -24.50
CA LEU A 109 2.51 -2.70 -24.13
C LEU A 109 2.84 -2.31 -22.70
N THR A 110 3.31 -1.08 -22.49
CA THR A 110 3.45 -0.49 -21.15
C THR A 110 2.52 0.71 -21.01
N VAL A 111 1.69 0.68 -19.98
CA VAL A 111 0.80 1.79 -19.62
C VAL A 111 1.07 2.20 -18.18
N SER A 112 1.39 3.47 -17.98
CA SER A 112 1.65 4.05 -16.67
C SER A 112 0.59 5.08 -16.31
N GLY A 113 0.16 5.09 -15.06
CA GLY A 113 -0.80 6.05 -14.51
C GLY A 113 -0.21 6.74 -13.29
N TYR A 114 -0.35 8.06 -13.21
CA TYR A 114 0.16 8.89 -12.12
C TYR A 114 -0.97 9.68 -11.46
N ARG A 115 -0.95 9.73 -10.13
CA ARG A 115 -1.91 10.53 -9.35
C ARG A 115 -1.37 10.92 -7.98
N HIS A 116 -1.67 12.14 -7.55
CA HIS A 116 -1.55 12.55 -6.15
C HIS A 116 -2.81 12.13 -5.40
N LEU A 117 -2.65 11.53 -4.22
CA LEU A 117 -3.75 11.08 -3.39
C LEU A 117 -3.56 11.48 -1.92
N ASN A 118 -4.66 11.59 -1.20
CA ASN A 118 -4.66 11.72 0.26
C ASN A 118 -5.01 10.38 0.94
N ALA A 119 -4.89 10.32 2.26
CA ALA A 119 -5.11 9.11 3.05
C ALA A 119 -6.52 8.49 2.91
N LEU A 120 -7.55 9.29 2.60
CA LEU A 120 -8.91 8.78 2.38
C LEU A 120 -9.03 8.03 1.04
N GLU A 121 -8.31 8.48 0.02
CA GLU A 121 -8.35 7.91 -1.34
C GLU A 121 -7.47 6.66 -1.48
N GLU A 122 -6.41 6.55 -0.68
CA GLU A 122 -5.42 5.47 -0.70
C GLU A 122 -6.05 4.06 -0.61
N ALA A 123 -7.08 3.89 0.24
CA ALA A 123 -7.77 2.61 0.39
C ALA A 123 -8.61 2.20 -0.83
N GLU A 124 -9.23 3.19 -1.48
CA GLU A 124 -10.01 2.96 -2.71
C GLU A 124 -9.07 2.58 -3.86
N ILE A 125 -7.98 3.33 -4.02
CA ILE A 125 -6.96 3.07 -5.04
C ILE A 125 -6.31 1.70 -4.83
N TRP A 126 -6.00 1.33 -3.59
CA TRP A 126 -5.44 0.01 -3.29
C TRP A 126 -6.37 -1.13 -3.70
N THR A 127 -7.65 -1.00 -3.39
CA THR A 127 -8.67 -2.00 -3.73
C THR A 127 -8.85 -2.13 -5.23
N TRP A 128 -8.86 -0.99 -5.93
CA TRP A 128 -8.88 -0.95 -7.39
C TRP A 128 -7.63 -1.60 -7.98
N PHE A 129 -6.43 -1.25 -7.49
CA PHE A 129 -5.16 -1.79 -7.98
C PHE A 129 -5.10 -3.32 -7.85
N LYS A 130 -5.46 -3.88 -6.69
CA LYS A 130 -5.52 -5.36 -6.51
C LYS A 130 -6.45 -6.04 -7.51
N THR A 131 -7.60 -5.42 -7.78
CA THR A 131 -8.56 -5.92 -8.76
C THR A 131 -7.98 -5.87 -10.17
N MET A 132 -7.32 -4.76 -10.51
CA MET A 132 -6.66 -4.58 -11.80
C MET A 132 -5.50 -5.55 -11.99
N ALA A 133 -4.64 -5.71 -10.98
CA ALA A 133 -3.50 -6.62 -11.04
C ALA A 133 -3.92 -8.04 -11.38
N LYS A 134 -4.99 -8.55 -10.74
CA LYS A 134 -5.56 -9.87 -11.06
C LYS A 134 -6.09 -9.95 -12.48
N LYS A 135 -6.80 -8.93 -12.97
CA LYS A 135 -7.32 -8.92 -14.34
C LYS A 135 -6.18 -8.84 -15.37
N VAL A 136 -5.18 -8.01 -15.10
CA VAL A 136 -3.98 -7.86 -15.94
C VAL A 136 -3.22 -9.19 -16.03
N GLU A 137 -3.05 -9.89 -14.92
CA GLU A 137 -2.45 -11.23 -14.89
C GLU A 137 -3.23 -12.25 -15.74
N LEU A 138 -4.56 -12.26 -15.65
CA LEU A 138 -5.42 -13.13 -16.46
C LEU A 138 -5.30 -12.86 -17.97
N GLU A 139 -4.96 -11.63 -18.35
CA GLU A 139 -4.72 -11.22 -19.74
C GLU A 139 -3.23 -11.39 -20.17
N GLY A 140 -2.41 -12.04 -19.34
CA GLY A 140 -0.99 -12.32 -19.61
C GLY A 140 -0.02 -11.17 -19.30
N GLY A 141 -0.48 -10.17 -18.54
CA GLY A 141 0.32 -9.00 -18.15
C GLY A 141 0.87 -9.08 -16.73
N LYS A 142 1.56 -8.00 -16.36
CA LYS A 142 2.07 -7.72 -15.01
C LYS A 142 1.61 -6.34 -14.57
N ALA A 143 1.33 -6.20 -13.28
CA ALA A 143 0.92 -4.93 -12.69
C ALA A 143 1.85 -4.56 -11.54
N TYR A 144 2.21 -3.29 -11.50
CA TYR A 144 3.09 -2.72 -10.48
C TYR A 144 2.43 -1.48 -9.89
N PHE A 145 2.71 -1.24 -8.62
CA PHE A 145 2.22 -0.10 -7.88
C PHE A 145 3.35 0.46 -7.04
N ASP A 146 3.56 1.75 -7.19
CA ASP A 146 4.54 2.52 -6.44
C ASP A 146 3.81 3.66 -5.72
N GLU A 147 4.09 3.82 -4.43
CA GLU A 147 3.63 4.96 -3.64
C GLU A 147 4.83 5.68 -3.04
N ARG A 148 4.83 7.01 -3.14
CA ARG A 148 5.93 7.86 -2.72
C ARG A 148 5.43 8.92 -1.76
N VAL A 149 6.12 9.06 -0.64
CA VAL A 149 5.87 10.10 0.35
C VAL A 149 7.15 10.88 0.64
N ARG A 150 7.01 12.20 0.87
CA ARG A 150 8.11 13.07 1.29
C ARG A 150 8.37 12.98 2.79
N ALA A 151 8.57 11.75 3.27
CA ALA A 151 8.92 11.45 4.64
C ALA A 151 9.87 10.25 4.70
N GLY A 152 10.70 10.21 5.73
CA GLY A 152 11.54 9.05 6.04
C GLY A 152 10.74 8.06 6.87
N ILE A 153 10.75 6.78 6.46
CA ILE A 153 10.08 5.71 7.19
C ILE A 153 11.13 4.69 7.59
N ASP A 154 11.06 4.22 8.84
CA ASP A 154 11.83 3.06 9.26
C ASP A 154 11.21 1.78 8.67
N GLY A 155 11.89 1.23 7.66
CA GLY A 155 11.41 0.10 6.88
C GLY A 155 11.14 -1.15 7.72
N GLU A 156 11.95 -1.46 8.73
CA GLU A 156 11.71 -2.60 9.62
C GLU A 156 10.43 -2.43 10.44
N THR A 157 10.21 -1.23 10.96
CA THR A 157 8.97 -0.90 11.67
C THR A 157 7.77 -0.96 10.75
N TYR A 158 7.89 -0.48 9.52
CA TYR A 158 6.84 -0.58 8.51
C TYR A 158 6.46 -2.04 8.23
N LEU A 159 7.44 -2.90 7.90
CA LEU A 159 7.18 -4.31 7.58
C LEU A 159 6.52 -5.03 8.75
N ARG A 160 7.07 -4.87 9.96
CA ARG A 160 6.55 -5.52 11.17
C ARG A 160 5.11 -5.10 11.47
N ARG A 161 4.77 -3.80 11.32
CA ARG A 161 3.40 -3.31 11.51
C ARG A 161 2.42 -3.88 10.50
N ASN A 162 2.89 -4.11 9.27
CA ASN A 162 2.06 -4.63 8.19
C ASN A 162 2.14 -6.15 8.04
N SER A 163 2.75 -6.86 9.01
CA SER A 163 2.89 -8.33 9.02
C SER A 163 3.66 -8.91 7.83
N PHE A 164 4.62 -8.15 7.29
CA PHE A 164 5.59 -8.64 6.32
C PHE A 164 6.84 -9.16 7.02
N GLU A 165 7.33 -10.30 6.56
CA GLU A 165 8.61 -10.86 6.98
C GLU A 165 9.74 -10.16 6.20
N PRO A 166 10.70 -9.49 6.86
CA PRO A 166 11.88 -8.95 6.19
C PRO A 166 12.71 -10.07 5.56
N LYS A 167 13.09 -9.92 4.30
CA LYS A 167 13.93 -10.89 3.57
C LYS A 167 15.28 -10.32 3.20
N GLN A 168 15.29 -9.08 2.71
CA GLN A 168 16.52 -8.45 2.24
C GLN A 168 16.61 -7.03 2.78
N VAL A 169 17.82 -6.63 3.17
CA VAL A 169 18.12 -5.28 3.64
C VAL A 169 19.40 -4.84 2.94
N ALA A 170 19.37 -3.65 2.36
CA ALA A 170 20.54 -3.00 1.78
C ALA A 170 20.63 -1.57 2.30
N PHE A 171 21.87 -1.12 2.54
CA PHE A 171 22.15 0.25 2.95
C PHE A 171 23.30 0.80 2.12
N SER A 172 23.11 1.98 1.54
CA SER A 172 24.12 2.66 0.73
C SER A 172 24.03 4.16 0.94
N GLY A 173 25.02 4.71 1.66
CA GLY A 173 25.11 6.15 1.92
C GLY A 173 23.90 6.67 2.69
N THR A 174 23.03 7.41 2.01
CA THR A 174 21.79 7.97 2.58
C THR A 174 20.53 7.20 2.17
N THR A 175 20.69 6.08 1.46
CA THR A 175 19.59 5.24 0.98
C THR A 175 19.56 3.92 1.77
N SER A 176 18.40 3.55 2.27
CA SER A 176 18.09 2.21 2.76
C SER A 176 17.05 1.55 1.85
N SER A 177 17.19 0.25 1.61
CA SER A 177 16.18 -0.57 0.97
C SER A 177 15.89 -1.78 1.84
N ILE A 178 14.61 -2.13 1.95
CA ILE A 178 14.17 -3.35 2.62
C ILE A 178 13.11 -4.03 1.77
N ALA A 179 13.28 -5.32 1.50
CA ALA A 179 12.29 -6.13 0.81
C ALA A 179 11.64 -7.11 1.78
N GLY A 180 10.34 -7.32 1.59
CA GLY A 180 9.52 -8.13 2.49
C GLY A 180 8.69 -9.17 1.73
N TRP A 181 8.24 -10.17 2.48
CA TRP A 181 7.33 -11.20 2.01
C TRP A 181 6.12 -11.33 2.93
N GLN A 182 4.95 -11.46 2.33
CA GLN A 182 3.73 -11.89 3.02
C GLN A 182 2.96 -12.87 2.14
N ASP A 183 2.61 -14.02 2.70
CA ASP A 183 1.84 -15.04 1.98
C ASP A 183 0.46 -14.50 1.54
N GLY A 184 0.08 -14.81 0.30
CA GLY A 184 -1.18 -14.39 -0.29
C GLY A 184 -1.37 -12.89 -0.51
N PHE A 185 -0.31 -12.07 -0.36
CA PHE A 185 -0.40 -10.61 -0.58
C PHE A 185 -0.38 -10.25 -2.07
N PHE A 186 0.72 -10.54 -2.76
CA PHE A 186 0.92 -10.36 -4.21
C PHE A 186 1.80 -11.51 -4.76
N PRO A 187 1.83 -11.71 -6.10
CA PRO A 187 2.67 -12.71 -6.72
C PRO A 187 4.12 -12.60 -6.29
N GLU A 188 4.76 -13.77 -6.25
CA GLU A 188 6.14 -13.90 -5.83
C GLU A 188 7.11 -13.34 -6.88
N VAL A 189 8.05 -12.51 -6.42
CA VAL A 189 9.22 -12.10 -7.19
C VAL A 189 10.46 -12.71 -6.56
N LYS A 190 11.26 -13.40 -7.37
CA LYS A 190 12.54 -13.95 -6.96
C LYS A 190 13.61 -12.85 -6.94
N ALA A 191 14.23 -12.65 -5.79
CA ALA A 191 15.36 -11.76 -5.60
C ALA A 191 16.54 -12.57 -5.04
N GLY A 192 17.40 -13.09 -5.92
CA GLY A 192 18.41 -14.08 -5.53
C GLY A 192 17.75 -15.39 -5.08
N GLU A 193 18.07 -15.83 -3.87
CA GLU A 193 17.46 -17.04 -3.26
C GLU A 193 16.13 -16.74 -2.55
N ASP A 194 15.86 -15.45 -2.27
CA ASP A 194 14.68 -15.03 -1.54
C ASP A 194 13.48 -14.80 -2.45
N SER A 195 12.31 -14.86 -1.82
CA SER A 195 11.01 -14.61 -2.42
C SER A 195 10.41 -13.38 -1.75
N VAL A 196 10.08 -12.36 -2.54
CA VAL A 196 9.62 -11.05 -2.04
C VAL A 196 8.40 -10.59 -2.83
N ASN A 197 7.57 -9.75 -2.20
CA ASN A 197 6.40 -9.16 -2.85
C ASN A 197 6.06 -7.75 -2.37
N ILE A 198 6.95 -7.13 -1.59
CA ILE A 198 7.05 -5.68 -1.46
C ILE A 198 8.50 -5.23 -1.34
N GLN A 199 8.76 -3.98 -1.67
CA GLN A 199 10.03 -3.31 -1.38
C GLN A 199 9.77 -1.90 -0.88
N LEU A 200 10.46 -1.50 0.20
CA LEU A 200 10.59 -0.12 0.64
C LEU A 200 11.98 0.39 0.26
N LEU A 201 12.03 1.65 -0.18
CA LEU A 201 13.25 2.40 -0.39
C LEU A 201 13.11 3.75 0.30
N THR A 202 13.99 4.07 1.23
CA THR A 202 14.03 5.37 1.90
C THR A 202 15.35 6.05 1.60
N ARG A 203 15.30 7.27 1.06
CA ARG A 203 16.48 8.09 0.79
C ARG A 203 16.41 9.39 1.59
N SER A 204 17.45 9.66 2.36
CA SER A 204 17.66 10.95 3.02
C SER A 204 18.45 11.90 2.12
N THR A 205 18.02 13.15 2.04
CA THR A 205 18.64 14.22 1.25
C THR A 205 18.78 15.48 2.11
N SER A 206 19.47 16.50 1.60
CA SER A 206 19.53 17.82 2.25
C SER A 206 18.17 18.53 2.32
N GLN A 207 17.21 18.12 1.51
CA GLN A 207 15.85 18.70 1.45
C GLN A 207 14.82 17.92 2.29
N GLY A 208 15.26 16.89 3.01
CA GLY A 208 14.40 15.97 3.76
C GLY A 208 14.56 14.53 3.29
N ALA A 209 13.66 13.66 3.73
CA ALA A 209 13.65 12.25 3.36
C ALA A 209 12.46 11.92 2.46
N MET A 210 12.64 10.91 1.62
CA MET A 210 11.62 10.39 0.73
C MET A 210 11.58 8.88 0.88
N THR A 211 10.38 8.32 0.96
CA THR A 211 10.17 6.87 0.98
C THR A 211 9.30 6.47 -0.19
N VAL A 212 9.67 5.36 -0.82
CA VAL A 212 8.91 4.68 -1.86
C VAL A 212 8.56 3.28 -1.36
N LEU A 213 7.30 2.90 -1.50
CA LEU A 213 6.80 1.53 -1.37
C LEU A 213 6.48 1.05 -2.78
N ALA A 214 6.98 -0.14 -3.14
CA ALA A 214 6.69 -0.79 -4.40
C ALA A 214 6.08 -2.17 -4.20
N VAL A 215 5.13 -2.51 -5.06
CA VAL A 215 4.41 -3.79 -5.08
C VAL A 215 4.34 -4.32 -6.52
N PRO A 216 4.79 -5.56 -6.80
CA PRO A 216 5.45 -6.46 -5.87
C PRO A 216 6.90 -6.05 -5.52
N VAL A 217 7.62 -5.38 -6.42
CA VAL A 217 8.96 -4.82 -6.18
C VAL A 217 9.22 -3.66 -7.14
N LEU A 218 10.23 -2.83 -6.87
CA LEU A 218 10.62 -1.75 -7.78
C LEU A 218 11.10 -2.33 -9.12
N LEU A 219 10.62 -1.72 -10.21
CA LEU A 219 10.99 -2.09 -11.58
C LEU A 219 12.34 -1.51 -12.03
N GLU A 220 12.73 -0.37 -11.46
CA GLU A 220 13.97 0.34 -11.80
C GLU A 220 14.64 0.87 -10.51
N GLU A 221 15.96 0.70 -10.43
CA GLU A 221 16.78 1.39 -9.43
C GLU A 221 17.01 2.84 -9.89
N PHE A 222 16.88 3.83 -8.99
CA PHE A 222 17.19 5.24 -9.27
C PHE A 222 18.67 5.50 -9.54
#